data_AF-A0A388KWJ0-F1
#
_entry.id   AF-A0A388KWJ0-F1
#
_cell.length_a   1.000
_cell.length_b   1.000
_cell.length_c   1.000
_cell.angle_alpha   90.00
_cell.angle_beta   90.00
_cell.angle_gamma   90.00
#
_symmetry.space_group_name_H-M   'P 1'
#
loop_
_entity.id
_entity.type
_entity.pdbx_description
1 polymer ?
#
loop_
_entity_poly.entity_id
_entity_poly.type
_entity_poly.pdbx_seq_one_letter_code
_entity_poly.pdbx_strand_id
1 'polypeptide(L)'
;MVNQNPAVGYGAAAHVPPGPSISQPGIVTCYICGKSDHYARNCWAGGNGRPPQQFQQQVPMGGLDEEANEMRAYFRKKIQKQKAAEERGIREEEERRRREEDDRKKADRLREAEAREARLEARLLRLMTQQTKAASKVVPMPEKKKSPNTKVRVLREIRSYLDESEDESDEVREEAGRLIDAIERRKGKRKSIEEKRPASLRMKTNRAAPILVQDDGSMDEMRTPPARRNEDFGASNGEILNFALEMHQQLSAKRAPELRRICNEEGVEWTKKYEAVTERVRCRTRLAYGEPTESISRRNQPLPQTLISTGGEIWIDRWKVVRSKVGESVVTIQGRDNQIKECKKEFEAGGIFRILRIEIMPSSIEHRKYILRDLLRQPWRIKLLYRKNAREMLALYMTASLFGKKITRLQLKMKIAKAVRTVHGTDIRKRPLLKIPFTTVVGTAKLRSTTAKVIGDVVCEPHLRAYLVQRMRLLYTRNPTVGQIIHSQRTCSNAKEVQCTCAGYRWPRSRGHVKCNRGNLVDQRAPPTEGSGGGKGQPEGKELYDGAKSSEERRFYSADFPVDNESSTIRT
;
A
#
# COMPACT_ATOMS: atom_id res chain seq x y z
N MET A 1 -25.75 21.59 39.90
CA MET A 1 -24.96 22.67 40.52
C MET A 1 -24.54 23.63 39.41
N VAL A 2 -25.10 24.83 39.43
CA VAL A 2 -24.71 25.94 38.56
C VAL A 2 -23.48 26.59 39.17
N ASN A 3 -22.52 27.05 38.36
CA ASN A 3 -21.62 28.10 38.84
C ASN A 3 -21.40 29.15 37.75
N GLN A 4 -21.38 30.41 38.17
CA GLN A 4 -21.52 31.58 37.31
C GLN A 4 -20.19 32.32 37.15
N ASN A 5 -20.13 33.08 36.05
CA ASN A 5 -19.36 34.31 35.84
C ASN A 5 -19.19 35.17 37.12
N PRO A 6 -18.13 36.01 37.24
CA PRO A 6 -18.13 37.26 36.47
C PRO A 6 -16.78 37.81 35.95
N ALA A 7 -16.93 38.83 35.10
CA ALA A 7 -15.89 39.76 34.65
C ALA A 7 -15.79 40.98 35.61
N VAL A 8 -15.32 42.15 35.08
CA VAL A 8 -14.97 43.42 35.77
C VAL A 8 -13.47 43.46 36.16
N GLY A 9 -12.70 44.55 35.95
CA GLY A 9 -13.07 45.87 35.40
C GLY A 9 -11.85 46.78 35.13
N TYR A 10 -12.13 48.03 34.77
CA TYR A 10 -11.17 49.06 34.33
C TYR A 10 -10.27 49.62 35.44
N GLY A 11 -9.11 50.17 35.07
CA GLY A 11 -8.28 51.04 35.92
C GLY A 11 -7.13 51.68 35.13
N ALA A 12 -6.94 53.00 35.25
CA ALA A 12 -5.98 53.77 34.45
C ALA A 12 -5.01 54.59 35.32
N ALA A 13 -3.89 54.97 34.70
CA ALA A 13 -2.97 56.06 35.05
C ALA A 13 -2.24 56.05 36.42
N ALA A 14 -0.89 56.04 36.36
CA ALA A 14 -0.03 57.03 37.03
C ALA A 14 1.39 56.94 36.45
N HIS A 15 2.10 58.07 36.34
CA HIS A 15 3.45 58.18 35.79
C HIS A 15 4.38 58.80 36.84
N VAL A 16 5.42 58.06 37.28
CA VAL A 16 6.43 58.57 38.24
C VAL A 16 7.82 58.00 37.88
N PRO A 17 8.83 58.86 37.61
CA PRO A 17 10.24 58.48 37.57
C PRO A 17 11.02 59.09 38.77
N PRO A 18 12.32 58.81 38.93
CA PRO A 18 12.91 57.49 39.04
C PRO A 18 13.75 57.32 40.33
N GLY A 19 13.98 56.09 40.78
CA GLY A 19 14.96 55.78 41.83
C GLY A 19 15.91 54.68 41.37
N PRO A 20 17.22 54.72 41.68
CA PRO A 20 18.17 53.68 41.30
C PRO A 20 17.92 52.42 42.15
N SER A 21 17.11 51.50 41.62
CA SER A 21 16.74 50.26 42.31
C SER A 21 17.90 49.28 42.36
N ILE A 22 18.31 48.95 43.59
CA ILE A 22 19.20 47.84 43.96
C ILE A 22 18.81 46.58 43.18
N SER A 23 19.80 45.93 42.56
CA SER A 23 19.62 44.77 41.69
C SER A 23 19.07 43.56 42.46
N GLN A 24 17.83 43.15 42.16
CA GLN A 24 17.27 41.91 42.70
C GLN A 24 17.99 40.68 42.13
N PRO A 25 18.39 39.70 42.96
CA PRO A 25 19.04 38.49 42.50
C PRO A 25 18.05 37.59 41.74
N GLY A 26 18.27 37.39 40.44
CA GLY A 26 17.48 36.47 39.61
C GLY A 26 17.22 36.95 38.18
N ILE A 27 17.32 38.24 37.90
CA ILE A 27 17.07 38.78 36.54
C ILE A 27 18.34 38.62 35.68
N VAL A 28 18.30 37.69 34.73
CA VAL A 28 19.35 37.54 33.73
C VAL A 28 19.28 38.68 32.72
N THR A 29 20.31 39.54 32.74
CA THR A 29 20.51 40.62 31.76
C THR A 29 21.50 40.22 30.68
N CYS A 30 21.18 40.56 29.44
CA CYS A 30 22.05 40.36 28.30
C CYS A 30 23.18 41.39 28.29
N TYR A 31 24.42 40.97 28.57
CA TYR A 31 25.58 41.88 28.56
C TYR A 31 25.87 42.53 27.19
N ILE A 32 25.32 42.02 26.08
CA ILE A 32 25.52 42.58 24.73
C ILE A 32 24.59 43.78 24.47
N CYS A 33 23.39 43.82 25.07
CA CYS A 33 22.40 44.87 24.80
C CYS A 33 21.76 45.52 26.04
N GLY A 34 22.19 45.14 27.23
CA GLY A 34 21.69 45.65 28.53
C GLY A 34 20.29 45.20 28.93
N LYS A 35 19.50 44.61 28.03
CA LYS A 35 18.11 44.20 28.32
C LYS A 35 18.05 42.91 29.12
N SER A 36 17.12 42.85 30.06
CA SER A 36 16.69 41.63 30.75
C SER A 36 16.03 40.63 29.80
N ASP A 37 15.75 39.43 30.33
CA ASP A 37 14.87 38.41 29.74
C ASP A 37 15.45 37.60 28.56
N HIS A 38 16.76 37.67 28.33
CA HIS A 38 17.46 36.70 27.48
C HIS A 38 18.97 36.60 27.78
N TYR A 39 19.53 35.41 27.56
CA TYR A 39 20.98 35.21 27.57
C TYR A 39 21.63 35.80 26.31
N ALA A 40 22.86 36.31 26.44
CA ALA A 40 23.63 36.91 25.34
C ALA A 40 23.73 36.05 24.07
N ARG A 41 23.75 34.72 24.22
CA ARG A 41 23.79 33.75 23.11
C ARG A 41 22.55 33.78 22.20
N ASN A 42 21.43 34.30 22.71
CA ASN A 42 20.17 34.48 21.99
C ASN A 42 19.87 35.96 21.67
N CYS A 43 20.84 36.86 21.89
CA CYS A 43 20.64 38.28 21.64
C CYS A 43 20.53 38.57 20.15
N TRP A 44 19.41 39.14 19.71
CA TRP A 44 19.22 39.59 18.33
C TRP A 44 20.35 40.55 17.90
N ALA A 45 20.72 41.50 18.77
CA ALA A 45 21.80 42.45 18.52
C ALA A 45 23.19 41.77 18.49
N GLY A 46 23.34 40.61 19.15
CA GLY A 46 24.57 39.81 19.14
C GLY A 46 24.83 39.04 17.85
N GLY A 47 23.92 39.10 16.86
CA GLY A 47 24.14 38.60 15.51
C GLY A 47 24.22 37.07 15.42
N ASN A 48 23.10 36.44 15.01
CA ASN A 48 23.07 35.01 14.72
C ASN A 48 24.01 34.63 13.56
N GLY A 49 25.23 34.22 13.89
CA GLY A 49 26.00 33.23 13.13
C GLY A 49 26.46 33.60 11.72
N ARG A 50 26.55 34.89 11.35
CA ARG A 50 27.43 35.25 10.21
C ARG A 50 28.87 35.14 10.68
N PRO A 51 29.75 34.37 9.99
CA PRO A 51 31.18 34.40 10.29
C PRO A 51 31.68 35.84 10.10
N PRO A 52 32.68 36.29 10.89
CA PRO A 52 33.15 37.66 10.82
C PRO A 52 33.65 37.96 9.41
N GLN A 53 32.96 38.84 8.68
CA GLN A 53 33.60 39.57 7.60
C GLN A 53 34.66 40.43 8.25
N GLN A 54 35.92 40.00 8.14
CA GLN A 54 37.05 40.84 8.47
C GLN A 54 36.90 42.14 7.67
N PHE A 55 37.10 43.25 8.39
CA PHE A 55 37.18 44.58 7.84
C PHE A 55 38.46 44.66 6.99
N GLN A 56 38.42 44.15 5.77
CA GLN A 56 39.52 44.30 4.83
C GLN A 56 39.36 45.64 4.12
N GLN A 57 40.22 46.59 4.50
CA GLN A 57 40.38 47.86 3.80
C GLN A 57 40.45 47.64 2.29
N GLN A 58 39.61 48.35 1.55
CA GLN A 58 39.67 48.40 0.10
C GLN A 58 40.92 49.21 -0.30
N VAL A 59 42.02 48.52 -0.57
CA VAL A 59 43.13 49.07 -1.34
C VAL A 59 43.05 48.47 -2.75
N PRO A 60 42.68 49.24 -3.79
CA PRO A 60 42.54 48.73 -5.14
C PRO A 60 43.92 48.60 -5.82
N MET A 61 44.68 47.56 -5.45
CA MET A 61 45.86 47.13 -6.21
C MET A 61 45.45 46.05 -7.21
N GLY A 62 45.73 46.29 -8.49
CA GLY A 62 45.20 45.49 -9.59
C GLY A 62 46.00 44.23 -9.94
N GLY A 63 45.28 43.24 -10.46
CA GLY A 63 45.67 42.57 -11.72
C GLY A 63 46.76 41.51 -11.74
N LEU A 64 47.45 41.19 -10.63
CA LEU A 64 48.62 40.28 -10.67
C LEU A 64 48.55 39.00 -9.81
N ASP A 65 47.48 38.79 -9.02
CA ASP A 65 47.40 37.69 -8.02
C ASP A 65 46.41 36.56 -8.36
N GLU A 66 46.01 36.43 -9.63
CA GLU A 66 45.08 35.36 -10.07
C GLU A 66 45.74 33.97 -9.96
N GLU A 67 46.98 33.81 -10.42
CA GLU A 67 47.78 32.58 -10.29
C GLU A 67 48.01 32.17 -8.81
N ALA A 68 48.25 33.13 -7.93
CA ALA A 68 48.36 32.89 -6.49
C ALA A 68 47.05 32.39 -5.87
N ASN A 69 45.90 32.87 -6.36
CA ASN A 69 44.58 32.38 -5.96
C ASN A 69 44.28 30.98 -6.51
N GLU A 70 44.66 30.69 -7.76
CA GLU A 70 44.53 29.36 -8.35
C GLU A 70 45.35 28.31 -7.59
N MET A 71 46.61 28.62 -7.24
CA MET A 71 47.42 27.74 -6.38
C MET A 71 46.76 27.51 -5.02
N ARG A 72 46.24 28.56 -4.36
CA ARG A 72 45.51 28.42 -3.08
C ARG A 72 44.22 27.61 -3.22
N ALA A 73 43.54 27.67 -4.37
CA ALA A 73 42.38 26.83 -4.66
C ALA A 73 42.79 25.36 -4.90
N TYR A 74 43.89 25.13 -5.62
CA TYR A 74 44.45 23.80 -5.86
C TYR A 74 44.85 23.09 -4.56
N PHE A 75 45.58 23.75 -3.65
CA PHE A 75 45.94 23.17 -2.35
C PHE A 75 44.69 22.81 -1.51
N ARG A 76 43.68 23.69 -1.45
CA ARG A 76 42.42 23.40 -0.75
C ARG A 76 41.69 22.20 -1.35
N LYS A 77 41.64 22.10 -2.69
CA LYS A 77 41.06 20.96 -3.43
C LYS A 77 41.84 19.66 -3.20
N LYS A 78 43.18 19.73 -3.11
CA LYS A 78 44.06 18.58 -2.83
C LYS A 78 43.84 18.06 -1.40
N ILE A 79 43.80 18.94 -0.40
CA ILE A 79 43.50 18.59 1.01
C ILE A 79 42.10 17.97 1.14
N GLN A 80 41.07 18.57 0.51
CA GLN A 80 39.72 17.99 0.52
C GLN A 80 39.66 16.62 -0.16
N LYS A 81 40.34 16.43 -1.29
CA LYS A 81 40.40 15.14 -2.00
C LYS A 81 41.12 14.07 -1.15
N GLN A 82 42.21 14.43 -0.49
CA GLN A 82 42.95 13.53 0.40
C GLN A 82 42.09 13.10 1.60
N LYS A 83 41.47 14.07 2.31
CA LYS A 83 40.57 13.80 3.44
C LYS A 83 39.35 12.93 3.05
N ALA A 84 38.78 13.16 1.88
CA ALA A 84 37.65 12.36 1.38
C ALA A 84 38.05 10.94 0.94
N ALA A 85 39.31 10.73 0.53
CA ALA A 85 39.86 9.41 0.24
C ALA A 85 40.16 8.64 1.54
N GLU A 86 40.72 9.31 2.54
CA GLU A 86 41.01 8.76 3.87
C GLU A 86 39.72 8.34 4.60
N GLU A 87 38.68 9.21 4.63
CA GLU A 87 37.38 8.87 5.21
C GLU A 87 36.72 7.67 4.51
N ARG A 88 36.93 7.54 3.19
CA ARG A 88 36.44 6.39 2.42
C ARG A 88 37.18 5.11 2.80
N GLY A 89 38.50 5.16 2.91
CA GLY A 89 39.32 4.02 3.35
C GLY A 89 38.93 3.53 4.75
N ILE A 90 38.73 4.44 5.71
CA ILE A 90 38.27 4.09 7.07
C ILE A 90 36.90 3.39 7.04
N ARG A 91 35.98 3.85 6.18
CA ARG A 91 34.64 3.25 6.03
C ARG A 91 34.69 1.86 5.39
N GLU A 92 35.54 1.67 4.38
CA GLU A 92 35.74 0.38 3.71
C GLU A 92 36.41 -0.64 4.64
N GLU A 93 37.39 -0.19 5.45
CA GLU A 93 38.04 -1.01 6.48
C GLU A 93 37.06 -1.42 7.59
N GLU A 94 36.22 -0.50 8.08
CA GLU A 94 35.20 -0.85 9.08
C GLU A 94 34.17 -1.84 8.53
N GLU A 95 33.80 -1.71 7.25
CA GLU A 95 32.91 -2.68 6.60
C GLU A 95 33.59 -4.05 6.42
N ARG A 96 34.89 -4.08 6.07
CA ARG A 96 35.69 -5.32 6.02
C ARG A 96 35.69 -6.04 7.37
N ARG A 97 36.03 -5.32 8.45
CA ARG A 97 36.05 -5.87 9.82
C ARG A 97 34.68 -6.44 10.24
N ARG A 98 33.58 -5.79 9.84
CA ARG A 98 32.21 -6.28 10.11
C ARG A 98 31.88 -7.56 9.33
N ARG A 99 32.35 -7.71 8.09
CA ARG A 99 32.19 -8.94 7.29
C ARG A 99 32.95 -10.11 7.92
N GLU A 100 34.21 -9.89 8.29
CA GLU A 100 35.05 -10.90 8.96
C GLU A 100 34.45 -11.34 10.31
N GLU A 101 33.90 -10.43 11.11
CA GLU A 101 33.22 -10.77 12.37
C GLU A 101 31.93 -11.58 12.13
N ASP A 102 31.14 -11.23 11.11
CA ASP A 102 29.95 -11.98 10.72
C ASP A 102 30.29 -13.37 10.14
N ASP A 103 31.40 -13.51 9.41
CA ASP A 103 31.87 -14.80 8.91
C ASP A 103 32.45 -15.68 10.02
N ARG A 104 33.15 -15.10 11.00
CA ARG A 104 33.54 -15.82 12.24
C ARG A 104 32.31 -16.36 12.98
N LYS A 105 31.27 -15.53 13.16
CA LYS A 105 29.99 -15.95 13.77
C LYS A 105 29.27 -17.04 12.98
N LYS A 106 29.42 -17.11 11.65
CA LYS A 106 28.87 -18.20 10.82
C LYS A 106 29.69 -19.48 11.00
N ALA A 107 31.01 -19.39 11.02
CA ALA A 107 31.90 -20.54 11.26
C ALA A 107 31.65 -21.16 12.65
N ASP A 108 31.44 -20.33 13.68
CA ASP A 108 31.09 -20.80 15.03
C ASP A 108 29.75 -21.55 15.04
N ARG A 109 28.72 -21.02 14.36
CA ARG A 109 27.43 -21.72 14.19
C ARG A 109 27.53 -23.01 13.41
N LEU A 110 28.42 -23.10 12.42
CA LEU A 110 28.66 -24.33 11.66
C LEU A 110 29.27 -25.40 12.57
N ARG A 111 30.32 -25.04 13.32
CA ARG A 111 30.97 -25.94 14.29
C ARG A 111 30.04 -26.38 15.41
N GLU A 112 29.13 -25.50 15.86
CA GLU A 112 28.13 -25.88 16.85
C GLU A 112 27.10 -26.88 16.28
N ALA A 113 26.64 -26.68 15.03
CA ALA A 113 25.74 -27.61 14.36
C ALA A 113 26.39 -28.98 14.14
N GLU A 114 27.63 -29.00 13.65
CA GLU A 114 28.45 -30.21 13.47
C GLU A 114 28.68 -30.94 14.81
N ALA A 115 28.96 -30.21 15.89
CA ALA A 115 29.09 -30.80 17.23
C ALA A 115 27.76 -31.35 17.78
N ARG A 116 26.61 -30.80 17.39
CA ARG A 116 25.28 -31.36 17.71
C ARG A 116 25.00 -32.63 16.88
N GLU A 117 25.36 -32.64 15.60
CA GLU A 117 25.22 -33.78 14.69
C GLU A 117 26.07 -34.97 15.17
N ALA A 118 27.36 -34.76 15.44
CA ALA A 118 28.25 -35.79 15.98
C ALA A 118 27.77 -36.40 17.33
N ARG A 119 27.08 -35.60 18.18
CA ARG A 119 26.44 -36.12 19.41
C ARG A 119 25.25 -37.03 19.12
N LEU A 120 24.46 -36.73 18.08
CA LEU A 120 23.34 -37.56 17.65
C LEU A 120 23.84 -38.87 17.01
N GLU A 121 24.84 -38.79 16.13
CA GLU A 121 25.48 -39.97 15.53
C GLU A 121 26.08 -40.90 16.59
N ALA A 122 26.83 -40.36 17.56
CA ALA A 122 27.38 -41.12 18.67
C ALA A 122 26.28 -41.79 19.53
N ARG A 123 25.12 -41.15 19.69
CA ARG A 123 23.96 -41.72 20.40
C ARG A 123 23.31 -42.85 19.59
N LEU A 124 23.19 -42.70 18.27
CA LEU A 124 22.68 -43.71 17.35
C LEU A 124 23.59 -44.95 17.31
N LEU A 125 24.91 -44.75 17.19
CA LEU A 125 25.94 -45.80 17.24
C LEU A 125 25.88 -46.60 18.55
N ARG A 126 25.70 -45.93 19.70
CA ARG A 126 25.51 -46.60 21.00
C ARG A 126 24.24 -47.47 21.02
N LEU A 127 23.12 -46.98 20.49
CA LEU A 127 21.86 -47.73 20.41
C LEU A 127 22.00 -48.98 19.51
N MET A 128 22.59 -48.84 18.32
CA MET A 128 22.84 -49.96 17.41
C MET A 128 23.77 -51.02 18.04
N THR A 129 24.83 -50.57 18.73
CA THR A 129 25.77 -51.46 19.41
C THR A 129 25.09 -52.23 20.55
N GLN A 130 24.18 -51.61 21.30
CA GLN A 130 23.39 -52.28 22.34
C GLN A 130 22.45 -53.34 21.76
N GLN A 131 21.75 -53.04 20.66
CA GLN A 131 20.86 -54.02 20.00
C GLN A 131 21.64 -55.23 19.47
N THR A 132 22.80 -55.00 18.86
CA THR A 132 23.65 -56.09 18.33
C THR A 132 24.19 -56.99 19.46
N LYS A 133 24.58 -56.42 20.61
CA LYS A 133 24.99 -57.19 21.79
C LYS A 133 23.84 -57.97 22.45
N ALA A 134 22.61 -57.47 22.36
CA ALA A 134 21.44 -58.20 22.86
C ALA A 134 21.07 -59.40 21.95
N ALA A 135 21.27 -59.26 20.63
CA ALA A 135 20.94 -60.29 19.66
C ALA A 135 21.85 -61.54 19.72
N SER A 136 23.09 -61.43 20.21
CA SER A 136 24.02 -62.58 20.27
C SER A 136 23.84 -63.48 21.49
N LYS A 137 22.94 -63.15 22.44
CA LYS A 137 22.72 -63.96 23.64
C LYS A 137 21.59 -64.97 23.42
N VAL A 138 21.89 -65.98 22.60
CA VAL A 138 20.99 -67.09 22.28
C VAL A 138 20.74 -67.93 23.53
N VAL A 139 19.51 -67.84 24.06
CA VAL A 139 18.96 -68.73 25.09
C VAL A 139 17.61 -69.23 24.55
N PRO A 140 17.31 -70.54 24.60
CA PRO A 140 16.12 -71.08 23.95
C PRO A 140 14.81 -70.72 24.68
N MET A 141 13.74 -70.72 23.87
CA MET A 141 12.28 -70.71 24.12
C MET A 141 11.76 -71.12 25.53
N PRO A 142 10.54 -70.67 25.97
CA PRO A 142 9.35 -70.53 25.11
C PRO A 142 8.31 -69.39 25.39
N GLU A 143 7.38 -69.29 24.43
CA GLU A 143 5.97 -68.84 24.50
C GLU A 143 5.50 -67.42 24.94
N LYS A 144 4.92 -66.73 23.94
CA LYS A 144 3.59 -66.07 23.94
C LYS A 144 3.13 -65.32 25.22
N LYS A 145 3.41 -64.01 25.30
CA LYS A 145 2.46 -63.04 25.93
C LYS A 145 2.30 -61.78 25.09
N LYS A 146 1.04 -61.38 24.87
CA LYS A 146 0.66 -60.13 24.18
C LYS A 146 1.03 -58.95 25.10
N SER A 147 1.75 -57.94 24.59
CA SER A 147 2.03 -56.69 25.32
C SER A 147 1.22 -55.52 24.74
N PRO A 148 0.16 -55.06 25.42
CA PRO A 148 -0.50 -53.78 25.11
C PRO A 148 0.27 -52.56 25.63
N ASN A 149 1.27 -52.75 26.49
CA ASN A 149 1.86 -51.67 27.29
C ASN A 149 2.91 -50.84 26.53
N THR A 150 3.52 -51.41 25.49
CA THR A 150 4.58 -50.74 24.71
C THR A 150 4.08 -49.46 24.03
N LYS A 151 2.84 -49.44 23.51
CA LYS A 151 2.31 -48.27 22.79
C LYS A 151 1.97 -47.08 23.71
N VAL A 152 1.52 -47.34 24.94
CA VAL A 152 1.25 -46.28 25.93
C VAL A 152 2.56 -45.68 26.45
N ARG A 153 3.60 -46.51 26.62
CA ARG A 153 4.95 -46.05 26.96
C ARG A 153 5.52 -45.14 25.87
N VAL A 154 5.48 -45.57 24.60
CA VAL A 154 5.96 -44.76 23.46
C VAL A 154 5.22 -43.42 23.34
N LEU A 155 3.89 -43.37 23.53
CA LEU A 155 3.16 -42.10 23.49
C LEU A 155 3.49 -41.17 24.67
N ARG A 156 3.88 -41.71 25.83
CA ARG A 156 4.35 -40.92 26.98
C ARG A 156 5.78 -40.40 26.75
N GLU A 157 6.64 -41.22 26.17
CA GLU A 157 8.02 -40.89 25.83
C GLU A 157 8.08 -39.79 24.76
N ILE A 158 7.26 -39.86 23.71
CA ILE A 158 7.12 -38.78 22.72
C ILE A 158 6.66 -37.45 23.37
N ARG A 159 5.70 -37.50 24.31
CA ARG A 159 5.24 -36.28 25.01
C ARG A 159 6.37 -35.67 25.86
N SER A 160 7.15 -36.47 26.59
CA SER A 160 8.28 -35.95 27.39
C SER A 160 9.38 -35.33 26.51
N TYR A 161 9.73 -35.94 25.37
CA TYR A 161 10.69 -35.33 24.44
C TYR A 161 10.23 -33.96 23.87
N LEU A 162 8.93 -33.74 23.68
CA LEU A 162 8.36 -32.46 23.18
C LEU A 162 8.30 -31.36 24.25
N ASP A 163 8.16 -31.76 25.52
CA ASP A 163 8.13 -30.85 26.68
C ASP A 163 9.56 -30.52 27.17
N GLU A 164 10.52 -31.45 27.02
CA GLU A 164 11.94 -31.28 27.39
C GLU A 164 12.78 -30.57 26.31
N SER A 165 12.27 -30.40 25.08
CA SER A 165 12.97 -29.72 23.98
C SER A 165 12.54 -28.24 23.82
N GLU A 166 13.40 -27.33 24.29
CA GLU A 166 13.23 -25.88 24.05
C GLU A 166 13.54 -25.44 22.60
N ASP A 167 14.28 -26.28 21.84
CA ASP A 167 14.77 -25.98 20.49
C ASP A 167 13.79 -26.33 19.35
N GLU A 168 12.66 -27.00 19.64
CA GLU A 168 11.67 -27.34 18.61
C GLU A 168 10.76 -26.16 18.26
N SER A 169 10.69 -25.84 16.95
CA SER A 169 9.76 -24.84 16.42
C SER A 169 8.31 -25.14 16.82
N ASP A 170 7.54 -24.10 17.16
CA ASP A 170 6.10 -24.21 17.49
C ASP A 170 5.32 -25.06 16.46
N GLU A 171 5.73 -25.02 15.18
CA GLU A 171 5.15 -25.83 14.09
C GLU A 171 5.33 -27.34 14.29
N VAL A 172 6.47 -27.80 14.79
CA VAL A 172 6.76 -29.23 15.05
C VAL A 172 5.92 -29.74 16.22
N ARG A 173 5.82 -28.94 17.29
CA ARG A 173 4.97 -29.23 18.46
C ARG A 173 3.49 -29.33 18.07
N GLU A 174 3.02 -28.47 17.16
CA GLU A 174 1.64 -28.52 16.63
C GLU A 174 1.41 -29.75 15.73
N GLU A 175 2.37 -30.10 14.87
CA GLU A 175 2.31 -31.27 13.98
C GLU A 175 2.30 -32.60 14.77
N ALA A 176 3.18 -32.72 15.77
CA ALA A 176 3.24 -33.88 16.66
C ALA A 176 1.96 -34.01 17.51
N GLY A 177 1.42 -32.88 17.99
CA GLY A 177 0.11 -32.82 18.64
C GLY A 177 -1.00 -33.37 17.76
N ARG A 178 -1.10 -32.91 16.50
CA ARG A 178 -2.07 -33.43 15.49
C ARG A 178 -1.95 -34.95 15.30
N LEU A 179 -0.73 -35.49 15.27
CA LEU A 179 -0.49 -36.92 15.06
C LEU A 179 -0.95 -37.77 16.25
N ILE A 180 -0.65 -37.32 17.48
CA ILE A 180 -1.11 -37.96 18.73
C ILE A 180 -2.64 -37.98 18.77
N ASP A 181 -3.28 -36.84 18.50
CA ASP A 181 -4.73 -36.68 18.40
C ASP A 181 -5.36 -37.65 17.39
N ALA A 182 -4.75 -37.81 16.22
CA ALA A 182 -5.23 -38.72 15.17
C ALA A 182 -5.13 -40.20 15.60
N ILE A 183 -4.09 -40.58 16.35
CA ILE A 183 -3.92 -41.92 16.91
C ILE A 183 -4.94 -42.19 18.01
N GLU A 184 -5.23 -41.20 18.85
CA GLU A 184 -6.17 -41.28 19.97
C GLU A 184 -7.63 -41.35 19.46
N ARG A 185 -8.02 -40.49 18.51
CA ARG A 185 -9.35 -40.51 17.86
C ARG A 185 -9.66 -41.84 17.14
N ARG A 186 -8.67 -42.49 16.52
CA ARG A 186 -8.85 -43.81 15.88
C ARG A 186 -9.12 -44.95 16.88
N LYS A 187 -8.88 -44.74 18.18
CA LYS A 187 -9.01 -45.78 19.22
C LYS A 187 -10.40 -45.83 19.88
N GLY A 188 -11.19 -44.75 19.83
CA GLY A 188 -12.44 -44.63 20.59
C GLY A 188 -13.68 -45.33 19.99
N LYS A 189 -13.72 -45.62 18.69
CA LYS A 189 -14.96 -45.97 17.97
C LYS A 189 -15.27 -47.48 17.93
N ARG A 190 -15.13 -48.21 19.04
CA ARG A 190 -15.32 -49.68 19.05
C ARG A 190 -15.99 -50.33 20.27
N LYS A 191 -16.80 -49.59 21.03
CA LYS A 191 -17.81 -50.15 21.96
C LYS A 191 -19.12 -49.37 21.85
N SER A 192 -20.23 -50.10 22.03
CA SER A 192 -21.63 -49.68 21.82
C SER A 192 -22.08 -49.58 20.35
N ILE A 193 -22.54 -50.71 19.81
CA ILE A 193 -23.96 -50.92 19.50
C ILE A 193 -24.13 -52.43 19.22
N GLU A 194 -25.10 -53.02 19.90
CA GLU A 194 -25.48 -54.43 19.81
C GLU A 194 -26.68 -54.58 18.87
N GLU A 195 -26.94 -55.82 18.44
CA GLU A 195 -28.03 -56.28 17.58
C GLU A 195 -28.02 -56.00 16.05
N LYS A 196 -28.46 -57.05 15.34
CA LYS A 196 -29.01 -57.13 13.98
C LYS A 196 -28.05 -57.02 12.77
N ARG A 197 -27.46 -58.19 12.48
CA ARG A 197 -27.40 -58.81 11.13
C ARG A 197 -28.76 -58.70 10.38
N PRO A 198 -28.84 -58.87 9.04
CA PRO A 198 -27.83 -59.45 8.13
C PRO A 198 -27.41 -58.42 7.03
N ALA A 199 -26.67 -58.72 5.96
CA ALA A 199 -26.18 -60.01 5.44
C ALA A 199 -24.76 -59.95 4.84
N SER A 200 -24.27 -61.13 4.45
CA SER A 200 -23.12 -61.40 3.57
C SER A 200 -23.51 -61.21 2.10
N LEU A 201 -22.60 -60.70 1.25
CA LEU A 201 -22.40 -61.24 -0.10
C LEU A 201 -21.02 -60.88 -0.67
N ARG A 202 -20.41 -61.84 -1.37
CA ARG A 202 -19.13 -61.73 -2.09
C ARG A 202 -19.35 -61.21 -3.52
N MET A 203 -18.46 -60.34 -4.00
CA MET A 203 -18.07 -60.23 -5.42
C MET A 203 -16.55 -60.04 -5.43
N LYS A 204 -15.70 -60.91 -5.99
CA LYS A 204 -15.72 -61.73 -7.21
C LYS A 204 -15.65 -60.90 -8.50
N THR A 205 -14.63 -61.20 -9.29
CA THR A 205 -14.06 -60.39 -10.38
C THR A 205 -14.58 -60.80 -11.76
N ASN A 206 -14.33 -59.92 -12.74
CA ASN A 206 -14.33 -60.15 -14.19
C ASN A 206 -15.67 -60.49 -14.89
N ARG A 207 -16.16 -59.54 -15.70
CA ARG A 207 -16.12 -59.70 -17.18
C ARG A 207 -16.39 -58.38 -17.89
N ALA A 208 -15.67 -58.14 -18.98
CA ALA A 208 -15.97 -57.07 -19.93
C ALA A 208 -16.95 -57.58 -20.99
N ALA A 209 -17.91 -56.74 -21.37
CA ALA A 209 -18.73 -56.87 -22.58
C ALA A 209 -18.94 -55.46 -23.15
N PRO A 210 -18.95 -55.27 -24.48
CA PRO A 210 -19.10 -53.95 -25.09
C PRO A 210 -20.56 -53.51 -25.07
N ILE A 211 -20.83 -52.31 -24.57
CA ILE A 211 -22.13 -51.66 -24.70
C ILE A 211 -22.11 -50.83 -25.98
N LEU A 212 -22.94 -51.22 -26.94
CA LEU A 212 -23.25 -50.45 -28.13
C LEU A 212 -24.00 -49.17 -27.70
N VAL A 213 -23.47 -48.00 -28.02
CA VAL A 213 -24.22 -46.74 -27.83
C VAL A 213 -25.08 -46.53 -29.06
N GLN A 214 -26.40 -46.62 -28.89
CA GLN A 214 -27.33 -46.02 -29.84
C GLN A 214 -27.30 -44.50 -29.67
N ASP A 215 -27.35 -43.81 -30.79
CA ASP A 215 -27.37 -42.36 -30.90
C ASP A 215 -28.81 -41.98 -31.31
N ASP A 216 -29.66 -41.70 -30.32
CA ASP A 216 -31.03 -41.24 -30.52
C ASP A 216 -31.26 -39.89 -29.83
N GLY A 217 -31.44 -38.86 -30.66
CA GLY A 217 -31.41 -37.48 -30.21
C GLY A 217 -32.73 -36.96 -29.66
N SER A 218 -32.65 -36.16 -28.60
CA SER A 218 -33.33 -34.87 -28.56
C SER A 218 -32.60 -33.94 -27.59
N MET A 219 -32.02 -32.85 -28.10
CA MET A 219 -31.61 -31.73 -27.26
C MET A 219 -32.87 -30.95 -26.91
N ASP A 220 -33.49 -31.32 -25.79
CA ASP A 220 -34.58 -30.56 -25.19
C ASP A 220 -34.11 -29.12 -24.97
N GLU A 221 -34.76 -28.18 -25.66
CA GLU A 221 -34.36 -26.78 -25.74
C GLU A 221 -34.69 -26.11 -24.40
N MET A 222 -33.74 -26.23 -23.46
CA MET A 222 -33.89 -25.92 -22.04
C MET A 222 -34.46 -24.51 -21.85
N ARG A 223 -35.78 -24.49 -21.65
CA ARG A 223 -36.63 -23.30 -21.73
C ARG A 223 -36.19 -22.30 -20.67
N THR A 224 -35.44 -21.28 -21.09
CA THR A 224 -35.11 -20.14 -20.22
C THR A 224 -36.44 -19.60 -19.70
N PRO A 225 -36.65 -19.51 -18.36
CA PRO A 225 -37.90 -19.01 -17.81
C PRO A 225 -38.21 -17.66 -18.49
N PRO A 226 -39.42 -17.50 -19.07
CA PRO A 226 -39.70 -16.36 -19.95
C PRO A 226 -39.38 -15.08 -19.19
N ALA A 227 -38.50 -14.25 -19.76
CA ALA A 227 -38.02 -13.04 -19.13
C ALA A 227 -39.21 -12.13 -18.80
N ARG A 228 -39.69 -12.22 -17.56
CA ARG A 228 -40.83 -11.45 -17.08
C ARG A 228 -40.41 -9.99 -17.06
N ARG A 229 -40.82 -9.25 -18.09
CA ARG A 229 -40.80 -7.79 -18.12
C ARG A 229 -41.77 -7.30 -17.03
N ASN A 230 -41.28 -7.26 -15.79
CA ASN A 230 -42.05 -6.84 -14.65
C ASN A 230 -41.47 -5.56 -14.06
N GLU A 231 -42.24 -4.50 -14.23
CA GLU A 231 -42.47 -3.55 -13.16
C GLU A 231 -43.00 -4.31 -11.92
N ASP A 232 -42.53 -3.92 -10.73
CA ASP A 232 -43.13 -4.11 -9.40
C ASP A 232 -43.42 -5.50 -8.77
N PHE A 233 -43.09 -6.64 -9.38
CA PHE A 233 -43.06 -7.92 -8.65
C PHE A 233 -41.64 -8.41 -8.36
N GLY A 234 -41.16 -8.10 -7.16
CA GLY A 234 -39.86 -8.58 -6.66
C GLY A 234 -39.85 -10.09 -6.45
N ALA A 235 -39.18 -10.81 -7.34
CA ALA A 235 -38.85 -12.23 -7.17
C ALA A 235 -38.24 -12.45 -5.78
N SER A 236 -38.74 -13.43 -5.04
CA SER A 236 -38.27 -13.65 -3.68
C SER A 236 -36.79 -14.08 -3.70
N ASN A 237 -36.01 -13.65 -2.70
CA ASN A 237 -34.58 -14.03 -2.62
C ASN A 237 -34.36 -15.57 -2.62
N GLY A 238 -35.40 -16.35 -2.29
CA GLY A 238 -35.40 -17.80 -2.38
C GLY A 238 -35.40 -18.34 -3.82
N GLU A 239 -36.12 -17.71 -4.77
CA GLU A 239 -36.17 -18.15 -6.17
C GLU A 239 -34.80 -18.03 -6.85
N ILE A 240 -34.11 -16.90 -6.65
CA ILE A 240 -32.77 -16.65 -7.19
C ILE A 240 -31.77 -17.67 -6.63
N LEU A 241 -31.87 -17.98 -5.33
CA LEU A 241 -31.00 -18.96 -4.67
C LEU A 241 -31.28 -20.38 -5.16
N ASN A 242 -32.56 -20.77 -5.28
CA ASN A 242 -32.95 -22.09 -5.78
C ASN A 242 -32.48 -22.31 -7.22
N PHE A 243 -32.66 -21.32 -8.11
CA PHE A 243 -32.15 -21.38 -9.48
C PHE A 243 -30.62 -21.51 -9.53
N ALA A 244 -29.89 -20.77 -8.68
CA ALA A 244 -28.43 -20.87 -8.62
C ALA A 244 -27.96 -22.24 -8.10
N LEU A 245 -28.64 -22.82 -7.10
CA LEU A 245 -28.35 -24.15 -6.57
C LEU A 245 -28.64 -25.25 -7.60
N GLU A 246 -29.78 -25.18 -8.28
CA GLU A 246 -30.16 -26.12 -9.34
C GLU A 246 -29.16 -26.08 -10.51
N MET A 247 -28.83 -24.87 -11.00
CA MET A 247 -27.82 -24.71 -12.06
C MET A 247 -26.44 -25.21 -11.62
N HIS A 248 -26.06 -24.99 -10.36
CA HIS A 248 -24.80 -25.54 -9.82
C HIS A 248 -24.84 -27.07 -9.82
N GLN A 249 -25.95 -27.69 -9.39
CA GLN A 249 -26.09 -29.14 -9.38
C GLN A 249 -26.00 -29.71 -10.80
N GLN A 250 -26.79 -29.20 -11.75
CA GLN A 250 -26.78 -29.64 -13.15
C GLN A 250 -25.38 -29.50 -13.79
N LEU A 251 -24.71 -28.36 -13.62
CA LEU A 251 -23.38 -28.14 -14.18
C LEU A 251 -22.30 -28.96 -13.46
N SER A 252 -22.41 -29.18 -12.14
CA SER A 252 -21.46 -30.02 -11.40
C SER A 252 -21.52 -31.49 -11.80
N ALA A 253 -22.67 -31.98 -12.28
CA ALA A 253 -22.84 -33.35 -12.77
C ALA A 253 -22.14 -33.61 -14.13
N LYS A 254 -22.11 -32.61 -15.03
CA LYS A 254 -21.50 -32.73 -16.37
C LYS A 254 -20.00 -33.05 -16.32
N ARG A 255 -19.49 -33.76 -17.33
CA ARG A 255 -18.06 -34.12 -17.41
C ARG A 255 -17.22 -32.90 -17.81
N ALA A 256 -15.94 -32.91 -17.42
CA ALA A 256 -15.03 -31.80 -17.72
C ALA A 256 -14.94 -31.40 -19.22
N PRO A 257 -14.89 -32.31 -20.21
CA PRO A 257 -14.90 -31.92 -21.63
C PRO A 257 -16.21 -31.29 -22.11
N GLU A 258 -17.37 -31.74 -21.59
CA GLU A 258 -18.68 -31.11 -21.88
C GLU A 258 -18.71 -29.68 -21.33
N LEU A 259 -18.27 -29.51 -20.08
CA LEU A 259 -18.20 -28.19 -19.45
C LEU A 259 -17.22 -27.25 -20.16
N ARG A 260 -16.11 -27.75 -20.72
CA ARG A 260 -15.20 -26.95 -21.57
C ARG A 260 -15.91 -26.44 -22.82
N ARG A 261 -16.65 -27.32 -23.51
CA ARG A 261 -17.42 -26.96 -24.72
C ARG A 261 -18.42 -25.85 -24.41
N ILE A 262 -19.22 -26.07 -23.37
CA ILE A 262 -20.18 -25.11 -22.80
C ILE A 262 -19.48 -23.79 -22.43
N CYS A 263 -18.34 -23.83 -21.73
CA CYS A 263 -17.56 -22.63 -21.39
C CYS A 263 -17.15 -21.84 -22.63
N ASN A 264 -16.58 -22.49 -23.64
CA ASN A 264 -16.16 -21.86 -24.88
C ASN A 264 -17.35 -21.24 -25.66
N GLU A 265 -18.52 -21.90 -25.69
CA GLU A 265 -19.72 -21.44 -26.40
C GLU A 265 -20.29 -20.11 -25.86
N GLU A 266 -20.30 -19.88 -24.54
CA GLU A 266 -20.69 -18.59 -23.93
C GLU A 266 -19.44 -17.70 -23.60
N GLY A 267 -18.27 -17.98 -24.20
CA GLY A 267 -17.07 -17.12 -24.07
C GLY A 267 -16.43 -17.05 -22.67
N VAL A 268 -16.63 -18.05 -21.82
CA VAL A 268 -16.06 -18.12 -20.46
C VAL A 268 -14.71 -18.83 -20.47
N GLU A 269 -13.67 -18.18 -19.96
CA GLU A 269 -12.32 -18.76 -19.86
C GLU A 269 -12.30 -20.00 -18.93
N TRP A 270 -11.75 -21.12 -19.42
CA TRP A 270 -11.70 -22.36 -18.65
C TRP A 270 -10.50 -22.40 -17.69
N THR A 271 -10.77 -22.41 -16.37
CA THR A 271 -9.76 -22.65 -15.33
C THR A 271 -9.83 -24.09 -14.77
N LYS A 272 -10.56 -24.30 -13.67
CA LYS A 272 -10.80 -25.58 -13.01
C LYS A 272 -12.30 -25.87 -12.99
N LYS A 273 -12.69 -27.15 -13.01
CA LYS A 273 -14.12 -27.55 -13.10
C LYS A 273 -15.02 -26.79 -12.10
N TYR A 274 -14.64 -26.69 -10.83
CA TYR A 274 -15.46 -26.00 -9.82
C TYR A 274 -15.54 -24.48 -10.03
N GLU A 275 -14.44 -23.84 -10.40
CA GLU A 275 -14.39 -22.39 -10.69
C GLU A 275 -15.23 -22.06 -11.93
N ALA A 276 -15.09 -22.86 -13.00
CA ALA A 276 -15.86 -22.73 -14.23
C ALA A 276 -17.37 -22.96 -14.01
N VAL A 277 -17.77 -23.96 -13.19
CA VAL A 277 -19.16 -24.15 -12.78
C VAL A 277 -19.67 -22.93 -12.01
N THR A 278 -18.89 -22.40 -11.06
CA THR A 278 -19.30 -21.26 -10.22
C THR A 278 -19.51 -19.98 -11.04
N GLU A 279 -18.57 -19.61 -11.91
CA GLU A 279 -18.73 -18.44 -12.79
C GLU A 279 -19.84 -18.65 -13.84
N ARG A 280 -20.07 -19.89 -14.30
CA ARG A 280 -21.17 -20.18 -15.22
C ARG A 280 -22.55 -20.06 -14.58
N VAL A 281 -22.72 -20.58 -13.35
CA VAL A 281 -23.93 -20.35 -12.54
C VAL A 281 -24.13 -18.85 -12.38
N ARG A 282 -23.10 -18.13 -11.94
CA ARG A 282 -23.15 -16.67 -11.74
C ARG A 282 -23.57 -15.91 -13.00
N CYS A 283 -23.04 -16.27 -14.18
CA CYS A 283 -23.44 -15.64 -15.43
C CYS A 283 -24.89 -15.96 -15.82
N ARG A 284 -25.34 -17.21 -15.67
CA ARG A 284 -26.73 -17.60 -15.97
C ARG A 284 -27.75 -16.97 -15.02
N THR A 285 -27.46 -16.93 -13.71
CA THR A 285 -28.30 -16.22 -12.73
C THR A 285 -28.39 -14.73 -13.06
N ARG A 286 -27.28 -14.12 -13.52
CA ARG A 286 -27.23 -12.71 -13.95
C ARG A 286 -28.05 -12.44 -15.23
N LEU A 287 -28.10 -13.39 -16.15
CA LEU A 287 -28.93 -13.29 -17.37
C LEU A 287 -30.41 -13.47 -17.05
N ALA A 288 -30.76 -14.41 -16.16
CA ALA A 288 -32.14 -14.71 -15.79
C ALA A 288 -32.79 -13.65 -14.89
N TYR A 289 -32.05 -13.09 -13.92
CA TYR A 289 -32.57 -12.15 -12.91
C TYR A 289 -31.97 -10.74 -13.00
N GLY A 290 -31.22 -10.45 -14.08
CA GLY A 290 -30.48 -9.21 -14.24
C GLY A 290 -29.16 -9.18 -13.43
N GLU A 291 -28.31 -8.20 -13.73
CA GLU A 291 -27.18 -7.93 -12.85
C GLU A 291 -27.70 -7.36 -11.52
N PRO A 292 -27.41 -7.98 -10.37
CA PRO A 292 -27.85 -7.47 -9.08
C PRO A 292 -27.17 -6.13 -8.86
N THR A 293 -27.89 -5.06 -9.21
CA THR A 293 -27.38 -3.69 -9.24
C THR A 293 -26.65 -3.37 -7.93
N GLU A 294 -25.46 -2.78 -7.98
CA GLU A 294 -24.62 -2.55 -6.78
C GLU A 294 -25.31 -1.68 -5.69
N SER A 295 -26.46 -1.06 -6.00
CA SER A 295 -27.43 -0.54 -5.03
C SER A 295 -27.84 -1.58 -3.97
N ILE A 296 -27.95 -2.85 -4.32
CA ILE A 296 -28.20 -3.97 -3.39
C ILE A 296 -27.01 -4.14 -2.45
N SER A 297 -25.76 -3.97 -2.89
CA SER A 297 -24.59 -3.97 -1.99
C SER A 297 -24.55 -2.79 -1.01
N ARG A 298 -25.38 -1.75 -1.20
CA ARG A 298 -25.61 -0.70 -0.18
C ARG A 298 -26.84 -0.94 0.71
N ARG A 299 -27.82 -1.72 0.24
CA ARG A 299 -29.03 -2.08 1.02
C ARG A 299 -28.88 -3.39 1.81
N ASN A 300 -27.97 -4.28 1.39
CA ASN A 300 -27.49 -5.42 2.16
C ASN A 300 -26.48 -4.97 3.24
N GLN A 301 -26.87 -4.01 4.08
CA GLN A 301 -26.41 -4.12 5.47
C GLN A 301 -27.12 -5.37 6.02
N PRO A 302 -26.41 -6.44 6.38
CA PRO A 302 -27.06 -7.58 7.00
C PRO A 302 -27.81 -7.06 8.23
N LEU A 303 -29.08 -7.46 8.38
CA LEU A 303 -29.90 -7.03 9.52
C LEU A 303 -29.08 -7.23 10.79
N PRO A 304 -28.87 -6.17 11.60
CA PRO A 304 -27.79 -6.14 12.57
C PRO A 304 -27.99 -7.25 13.61
N GLN A 305 -27.13 -8.27 13.52
CA GLN A 305 -27.28 -9.51 14.25
C GLN A 305 -26.98 -9.28 15.72
N THR A 306 -27.93 -9.63 16.60
CA THR A 306 -27.67 -9.61 18.04
C THR A 306 -27.01 -10.92 18.47
N LEU A 307 -25.85 -10.80 19.08
CA LEU A 307 -25.06 -11.87 19.69
C LEU A 307 -25.21 -11.76 21.21
N ILE A 308 -25.55 -12.86 21.86
CA ILE A 308 -25.64 -12.95 23.32
C ILE A 308 -24.39 -13.67 23.81
N SER A 309 -23.59 -13.01 24.64
CA SER A 309 -22.45 -13.62 25.34
C SER A 309 -22.84 -13.91 26.78
N THR A 310 -22.57 -15.12 27.25
CA THR A 310 -22.67 -15.49 28.68
C THR A 310 -21.53 -14.94 29.52
N GLY A 311 -20.52 -14.31 28.90
CA GLY A 311 -19.27 -13.93 29.55
C GLY A 311 -18.30 -15.11 29.69
N GLY A 312 -17.15 -14.84 30.31
CA GLY A 312 -16.07 -15.81 30.57
C GLY A 312 -14.70 -15.33 30.06
N GLU A 313 -13.63 -15.81 30.70
CA GLU A 313 -12.24 -15.39 30.38
C GLU A 313 -11.60 -16.17 29.23
N ILE A 314 -12.15 -17.34 28.88
CA ILE A 314 -11.55 -18.29 27.95
C ILE A 314 -12.12 -18.09 26.55
N TRP A 315 -11.23 -17.70 25.62
CA TRP A 315 -11.55 -17.56 24.19
C TRP A 315 -11.05 -18.78 23.42
N ILE A 316 -11.95 -19.49 22.72
CA ILE A 316 -11.64 -20.69 21.91
C ILE A 316 -10.40 -20.49 21.03
N ASP A 317 -10.39 -19.43 20.21
CA ASP A 317 -9.30 -19.11 19.28
C ASP A 317 -8.18 -18.23 19.89
N ARG A 318 -8.24 -17.92 21.19
CA ARG A 318 -7.51 -16.81 21.86
C ARG A 318 -7.93 -15.42 21.32
N TRP A 319 -8.17 -14.45 22.21
CA TRP A 319 -8.59 -13.09 21.82
C TRP A 319 -7.70 -12.43 20.75
N LYS A 320 -6.39 -12.73 20.74
CA LYS A 320 -5.43 -12.21 19.76
C LYS A 320 -5.77 -12.59 18.30
N VAL A 321 -6.38 -13.76 18.07
CA VAL A 321 -6.80 -14.21 16.72
C VAL A 321 -8.09 -13.52 16.32
N VAL A 322 -9.10 -13.48 17.21
CA VAL A 322 -10.34 -12.72 17.01
C VAL A 322 -10.04 -11.25 16.66
N ARG A 323 -9.17 -10.62 17.46
CA ARG A 323 -8.68 -9.25 17.23
C ARG A 323 -7.93 -9.07 15.91
N SER A 324 -7.24 -10.09 15.39
CA SER A 324 -6.55 -10.03 14.10
C SER A 324 -7.53 -10.13 12.93
N LYS A 325 -8.42 -11.14 12.98
CA LYS A 325 -9.34 -11.49 11.90
C LYS A 325 -10.54 -10.56 11.79
N VAL A 326 -11.19 -10.22 12.90
CA VAL A 326 -12.46 -9.45 12.92
C VAL A 326 -12.41 -8.20 13.79
N GLY A 327 -11.25 -7.83 14.32
CA GLY A 327 -11.11 -6.73 15.29
C GLY A 327 -11.50 -5.34 14.79
N GLU A 328 -11.56 -5.11 13.46
CA GLU A 328 -12.03 -3.83 12.88
C GLU A 328 -13.56 -3.78 12.72
N SER A 329 -14.26 -4.90 12.89
CA SER A 329 -15.74 -4.98 12.91
C SER A 329 -16.33 -4.07 14.00
N VAL A 330 -17.51 -3.52 13.74
CA VAL A 330 -18.19 -2.59 14.65
C VAL A 330 -19.36 -3.28 15.33
N VAL A 331 -19.41 -3.14 16.66
CA VAL A 331 -20.46 -3.67 17.54
C VAL A 331 -21.02 -2.56 18.42
N THR A 332 -22.35 -2.49 18.53
CA THR A 332 -23.03 -1.61 19.48
C THR A 332 -23.13 -2.32 20.83
N ILE A 333 -22.63 -1.67 21.88
CA ILE A 333 -22.65 -2.12 23.27
C ILE A 333 -23.26 -0.99 24.09
N GLN A 334 -24.36 -1.25 24.80
CA GLN A 334 -25.08 -0.23 25.60
C GLN A 334 -25.36 1.07 24.82
N GLY A 335 -25.72 0.96 23.54
CA GLY A 335 -25.99 2.10 22.65
C GLY A 335 -24.75 2.84 22.12
N ARG A 336 -23.53 2.35 22.40
CA ARG A 336 -22.26 2.91 21.88
C ARG A 336 -21.63 1.98 20.86
N ASP A 337 -21.28 2.52 19.69
CA ASP A 337 -20.56 1.78 18.65
C ASP A 337 -19.06 1.74 18.94
N ASN A 338 -18.53 0.53 19.10
CA ASN A 338 -17.12 0.29 19.40
C ASN A 338 -16.56 -0.77 18.43
N GLN A 339 -15.24 -0.75 18.19
CA GLN A 339 -14.61 -1.79 17.39
C GLN A 339 -14.33 -3.03 18.24
N ILE A 340 -14.57 -4.24 17.72
CA ILE A 340 -14.39 -5.50 18.47
C ILE A 340 -13.02 -5.55 19.16
N LYS A 341 -11.95 -5.06 18.53
CA LYS A 341 -10.58 -5.06 19.09
C LYS A 341 -10.41 -4.32 20.43
N GLU A 342 -11.35 -3.46 20.80
CA GLU A 342 -11.39 -2.68 22.04
C GLU A 342 -12.33 -3.32 23.07
N CYS A 343 -13.41 -3.95 22.63
CA CYS A 343 -14.51 -4.52 23.44
C CYS A 343 -14.17 -5.79 24.25
N LYS A 344 -12.90 -6.08 24.57
CA LYS A 344 -12.49 -7.34 25.19
C LYS A 344 -13.20 -7.57 26.52
N LYS A 345 -13.17 -6.57 27.40
CA LYS A 345 -13.67 -6.68 28.78
C LYS A 345 -15.19 -6.82 28.80
N GLU A 346 -15.85 -6.15 27.86
CA GLU A 346 -17.28 -6.15 27.65
C GLU A 346 -17.75 -7.55 27.22
N PHE A 347 -17.09 -8.17 26.24
CA PHE A 347 -17.39 -9.56 25.86
C PHE A 347 -17.14 -10.57 26.98
N GLU A 348 -16.09 -10.36 27.79
CA GLU A 348 -15.73 -11.22 28.93
C GLU A 348 -16.68 -11.05 30.12
N ALA A 349 -17.26 -9.86 30.32
CA ALA A 349 -18.33 -9.61 31.28
C ALA A 349 -19.69 -10.18 30.85
N GLY A 350 -19.87 -10.49 29.57
CA GLY A 350 -21.14 -10.97 29.02
C GLY A 350 -22.13 -9.85 28.71
N GLY A 351 -23.27 -10.23 28.10
CA GLY A 351 -24.33 -9.31 27.72
C GLY A 351 -24.85 -9.49 26.30
N ILE A 352 -25.59 -8.49 25.81
CA ILE A 352 -26.18 -8.47 24.46
C ILE A 352 -25.43 -7.46 23.59
N PHE A 353 -24.90 -7.94 22.47
CA PHE A 353 -24.05 -7.20 21.55
C PHE A 353 -24.75 -7.12 20.19
N ARG A 354 -24.88 -5.93 19.60
CA ARG A 354 -25.49 -5.79 18.27
C ARG A 354 -24.40 -5.58 17.22
N ILE A 355 -24.20 -6.55 16.34
CA ILE A 355 -23.17 -6.50 15.31
C ILE A 355 -23.69 -5.66 14.14
N LEU A 356 -23.10 -4.48 13.91
CA LEU A 356 -23.48 -3.60 12.81
C LEU A 356 -22.77 -3.98 11.50
N ARG A 357 -21.49 -4.34 11.59
CA ARG A 357 -20.65 -4.61 10.41
C ARG A 357 -19.52 -5.56 10.76
N ILE A 358 -19.54 -6.76 10.16
CA ILE A 358 -18.45 -7.72 10.25
C ILE A 358 -17.43 -7.40 9.15
N GLU A 359 -16.20 -7.05 9.56
CA GLU A 359 -15.06 -6.91 8.67
C GLU A 359 -14.08 -8.07 8.89
N ILE A 360 -14.22 -9.14 8.11
CA ILE A 360 -13.24 -10.23 8.09
C ILE A 360 -12.03 -9.77 7.30
N MET A 361 -10.86 -9.75 7.96
CA MET A 361 -9.59 -9.48 7.32
C MET A 361 -9.23 -10.62 6.36
N PRO A 362 -9.06 -10.36 5.05
CA PRO A 362 -8.67 -11.40 4.12
C PRO A 362 -7.35 -12.06 4.53
N SER A 363 -7.27 -13.38 4.45
CA SER A 363 -6.06 -14.17 4.79
C SER A 363 -4.81 -13.67 4.07
N SER A 364 -4.96 -13.19 2.83
CA SER A 364 -3.86 -12.56 2.07
C SER A 364 -3.30 -11.28 2.71
N ILE A 365 -4.13 -10.52 3.45
CA ILE A 365 -3.69 -9.35 4.22
C ILE A 365 -2.99 -9.79 5.51
N GLU A 366 -3.48 -10.84 6.18
CA GLU A 366 -2.83 -11.40 7.38
C GLU A 366 -1.43 -11.97 7.04
N HIS A 367 -1.31 -12.72 5.95
CA HIS A 367 -0.03 -13.22 5.45
C HIS A 367 0.94 -12.07 5.10
N ARG A 368 0.47 -11.02 4.41
CA ARG A 368 1.27 -9.80 4.18
C ARG A 368 1.67 -9.10 5.49
N LYS A 369 0.78 -9.02 6.50
CA LYS A 369 1.12 -8.51 7.84
C LYS A 369 2.18 -9.37 8.52
N TYR A 370 2.21 -10.68 8.31
CA TYR A 370 3.28 -11.55 8.80
C TYR A 370 4.62 -11.22 8.12
N ILE A 371 4.68 -11.18 6.78
CA ILE A 371 5.89 -10.77 6.02
C ILE A 371 6.42 -9.41 6.51
N LEU A 372 5.53 -8.45 6.78
CA LEU A 372 5.91 -7.12 7.24
C LEU A 372 6.42 -7.09 8.69
N ARG A 373 5.87 -7.92 9.59
CA ARG A 373 6.41 -8.12 10.94
C ARG A 373 7.80 -8.75 10.89
N ASP A 374 7.98 -9.72 10.01
CA ASP A 374 9.24 -10.40 9.79
C ASP A 374 10.32 -9.47 9.19
N LEU A 375 9.97 -8.61 8.23
CA LEU A 375 10.84 -7.54 7.69
C LEU A 375 11.30 -6.50 8.76
N LEU A 376 10.54 -6.37 9.86
CA LEU A 376 10.92 -5.55 11.01
C LEU A 376 11.83 -6.30 11.97
N ARG A 377 11.54 -7.59 12.24
CA ARG A 377 12.34 -8.46 13.11
C ARG A 377 13.69 -8.83 12.49
N GLN A 378 13.74 -9.02 11.18
CA GLN A 378 14.89 -9.54 10.43
C GLN A 378 15.24 -8.61 9.25
N PRO A 379 16.03 -7.54 9.48
CA PRO A 379 16.35 -6.55 8.45
C PRO A 379 16.97 -7.13 7.17
N TRP A 380 17.74 -8.22 7.27
CA TRP A 380 18.35 -8.90 6.12
C TRP A 380 17.34 -9.50 5.14
N ARG A 381 16.12 -9.85 5.60
CA ARG A 381 15.03 -10.31 4.73
C ARG A 381 14.53 -9.24 3.75
N ILE A 382 15.01 -8.00 3.83
CA ILE A 382 14.80 -6.99 2.78
C ILE A 382 15.29 -7.48 1.40
N LYS A 383 16.29 -8.37 1.35
CA LYS A 383 16.75 -9.02 0.10
C LYS A 383 15.61 -9.76 -0.63
N LEU A 384 14.60 -10.27 0.10
CA LEU A 384 13.43 -10.92 -0.48
C LEU A 384 12.46 -9.94 -1.17
N LEU A 385 12.43 -8.67 -0.78
CA LEU A 385 11.59 -7.66 -1.46
C LEU A 385 12.07 -7.38 -2.87
N TYR A 386 13.38 -7.36 -3.11
CA TYR A 386 13.95 -7.12 -4.44
C TYR A 386 13.65 -8.25 -5.45
N ARG A 387 13.21 -9.42 -4.98
CA ARG A 387 12.78 -10.56 -5.82
C ARG A 387 11.27 -10.60 -6.06
N LYS A 388 10.50 -9.67 -5.51
CA LYS A 388 9.03 -9.62 -5.68
C LYS A 388 8.64 -8.79 -6.89
N ASN A 389 7.50 -9.12 -7.50
CA ASN A 389 6.90 -8.31 -8.55
C ASN A 389 6.30 -7.00 -7.98
N ALA A 390 6.03 -6.04 -8.87
CA ALA A 390 5.45 -4.75 -8.50
C ALA A 390 4.10 -4.88 -7.76
N ARG A 391 3.27 -5.85 -8.16
CA ARG A 391 1.95 -6.11 -7.57
C ARG A 391 2.06 -6.46 -6.08
N GLU A 392 2.98 -7.35 -5.74
CA GLU A 392 3.24 -7.78 -4.37
C GLU A 392 3.89 -6.69 -3.52
N MET A 393 4.88 -5.97 -4.06
CA MET A 393 5.47 -4.84 -3.34
C MET A 393 4.45 -3.75 -3.05
N LEU A 394 3.58 -3.42 -4.02
CA LEU A 394 2.48 -2.48 -3.82
C LEU A 394 1.45 -3.00 -2.81
N ALA A 395 1.09 -4.28 -2.87
CA ALA A 395 0.20 -4.91 -1.91
C ALA A 395 0.76 -4.85 -0.47
N LEU A 396 2.06 -5.13 -0.29
CA LEU A 396 2.78 -4.97 0.98
C LEU A 396 2.80 -3.50 1.44
N TYR A 397 3.05 -2.55 0.53
CA TYR A 397 3.02 -1.11 0.84
C TYR A 397 1.64 -0.65 1.34
N MET A 398 0.56 -1.17 0.74
CA MET A 398 -0.81 -0.89 1.15
C MET A 398 -1.11 -1.54 2.51
N THR A 399 -0.79 -2.81 2.71
CA THR A 399 -0.96 -3.52 4.00
C THR A 399 -0.15 -2.87 5.13
N ALA A 400 1.02 -2.28 4.86
CA ALA A 400 1.79 -1.53 5.85
C ALA A 400 1.02 -0.34 6.47
N SER A 401 -0.04 0.14 5.81
CA SER A 401 -0.94 1.18 6.35
C SER A 401 -1.73 0.72 7.58
N LEU A 402 -2.01 -0.59 7.68
CA LEU A 402 -2.82 -1.23 8.72
C LEU A 402 -2.06 -1.45 10.05
N PHE A 403 -0.80 -1.00 10.14
CA PHE A 403 -0.05 -0.99 11.39
C PHE A 403 -0.41 0.27 12.18
N GLY A 404 -0.92 0.10 13.41
CA GLY A 404 -1.35 1.21 14.26
C GLY A 404 -0.22 2.17 14.66
N LYS A 405 0.97 1.66 14.95
CA LYS A 405 2.14 2.50 15.33
C LYS A 405 2.65 3.31 14.13
N LYS A 406 2.54 4.64 14.21
CA LYS A 406 2.96 5.61 13.16
C LYS A 406 4.41 5.40 12.69
N ILE A 407 5.33 5.17 13.63
CA ILE A 407 6.77 4.94 13.36
C ILE A 407 6.95 3.66 12.53
N THR A 408 6.39 2.54 12.99
CA THR A 408 6.46 1.23 12.32
C THR A 408 5.90 1.31 10.89
N ARG A 409 4.75 1.95 10.71
CA ARG A 409 4.13 2.20 9.39
C ARG A 409 5.03 3.02 8.47
N LEU A 410 5.69 4.06 8.99
CA LEU A 410 6.61 4.89 8.21
C LEU A 410 7.87 4.10 7.81
N GLN A 411 8.49 3.39 8.75
CA GLN A 411 9.67 2.56 8.49
C GLN A 411 9.41 1.49 7.43
N LEU A 412 8.29 0.75 7.54
CA LEU A 412 7.87 -0.22 6.53
C LEU A 412 7.68 0.43 5.15
N LYS A 413 6.91 1.52 5.08
CA LYS A 413 6.66 2.23 3.82
C LYS A 413 7.92 2.82 3.20
N MET A 414 8.91 3.23 4.01
CA MET A 414 10.21 3.68 3.52
C MET A 414 11.05 2.52 2.96
N LYS A 415 11.17 1.39 3.69
CA LYS A 415 11.87 0.19 3.19
C LYS A 415 11.28 -0.31 1.87
N ILE A 416 9.95 -0.45 1.80
CA ILE A 416 9.26 -0.94 0.59
C ILE A 416 9.38 0.05 -0.56
N ALA A 417 9.16 1.35 -0.32
CA ALA A 417 9.30 2.35 -1.38
C ALA A 417 10.74 2.48 -1.91
N LYS A 418 11.76 2.27 -1.06
CA LYS A 418 13.15 2.17 -1.52
C LYS A 418 13.33 0.96 -2.45
N ALA A 419 12.86 -0.22 -2.05
CA ALA A 419 12.92 -1.43 -2.88
C ALA A 419 12.20 -1.23 -4.23
N VAL A 420 10.96 -0.70 -4.24
CA VAL A 420 10.21 -0.41 -5.48
C VAL A 420 10.94 0.59 -6.37
N ARG A 421 11.55 1.64 -5.80
CA ARG A 421 12.35 2.60 -6.58
C ARG A 421 13.59 1.95 -7.18
N THR A 422 14.26 1.05 -6.46
CA THR A 422 15.46 0.35 -6.96
C THR A 422 15.13 -0.69 -8.03
N VAL A 423 14.03 -1.45 -7.90
CA VAL A 423 13.66 -2.51 -8.87
C VAL A 423 12.94 -1.97 -10.09
N HIS A 424 12.03 -0.99 -9.93
CA HIS A 424 11.14 -0.52 -10.99
C HIS A 424 11.31 0.97 -11.32
N GLY A 425 12.40 1.62 -10.88
CA GLY A 425 12.68 3.06 -11.08
C GLY A 425 11.68 4.04 -10.42
N THR A 426 10.59 3.54 -9.83
CA THR A 426 9.37 4.32 -9.58
C THR A 426 9.19 4.67 -8.11
N ASP A 427 8.97 5.95 -7.78
CA ASP A 427 8.73 6.40 -6.41
C ASP A 427 7.23 6.47 -6.04
N ILE A 428 6.71 5.36 -5.52
CA ILE A 428 5.32 5.24 -5.05
C ILE A 428 4.93 6.14 -3.86
N ARG A 429 5.88 6.85 -3.22
CA ARG A 429 5.55 7.83 -2.16
C ARG A 429 5.14 9.17 -2.74
N LYS A 430 5.72 9.57 -3.88
CA LYS A 430 5.34 10.81 -4.58
C LYS A 430 3.86 10.74 -4.97
N ARG A 431 3.20 11.89 -4.96
CA ARG A 431 1.84 12.05 -5.48
C ARG A 431 1.97 12.98 -6.69
N PRO A 432 1.66 12.53 -7.91
CA PRO A 432 1.64 13.42 -9.07
C PRO A 432 0.72 14.62 -8.78
N LEU A 433 1.25 15.82 -8.91
CA LEU A 433 0.55 17.09 -8.65
C LEU A 433 0.49 17.85 -9.97
N LEU A 434 -0.68 17.88 -10.59
CA LEU A 434 -0.92 18.66 -11.79
C LEU A 434 -1.52 20.01 -11.38
N LYS A 435 -0.73 21.08 -11.50
CA LYS A 435 -1.19 22.46 -11.30
C LYS A 435 -1.76 22.99 -12.62
N ILE A 436 -2.95 23.57 -12.58
CA ILE A 436 -3.64 24.08 -13.76
C ILE A 436 -4.27 25.42 -13.42
N PRO A 437 -4.07 26.49 -14.22
CA PRO A 437 -4.88 27.70 -14.14
C PRO A 437 -6.38 27.38 -14.20
N PHE A 438 -7.21 28.14 -13.49
CA PHE A 438 -8.65 27.93 -13.55
C PHE A 438 -9.20 28.36 -14.91
N THR A 439 -9.66 27.40 -15.70
CA THR A 439 -10.25 27.61 -17.03
C THR A 439 -11.55 26.82 -17.15
N THR A 440 -12.62 27.47 -17.60
CA THR A 440 -13.94 26.83 -17.82
C THR A 440 -13.94 25.85 -19.00
N VAL A 441 -13.08 26.09 -20.00
CA VAL A 441 -12.97 25.29 -21.23
C VAL A 441 -12.41 23.87 -21.00
N VAL A 442 -11.60 23.67 -19.95
CA VAL A 442 -10.82 22.43 -19.79
C VAL A 442 -11.50 21.47 -18.81
N GLY A 443 -12.24 20.51 -19.36
CA GLY A 443 -12.92 19.47 -18.59
C GLY A 443 -11.99 18.61 -17.73
N THR A 444 -12.32 18.47 -16.45
CA THR A 444 -11.49 17.79 -15.44
C THR A 444 -11.22 16.31 -15.77
N ALA A 445 -12.18 15.63 -16.42
CA ALA A 445 -12.06 14.25 -16.87
C ALA A 445 -11.05 14.09 -18.01
N LYS A 446 -11.04 15.01 -18.99
CA LYS A 446 -10.10 15.01 -20.11
C LYS A 446 -8.67 15.23 -19.62
N LEU A 447 -8.49 16.13 -18.64
CA LEU A 447 -7.22 16.31 -17.94
C LEU A 447 -6.77 15.02 -17.24
N ARG A 448 -7.63 14.38 -16.44
CA ARG A 448 -7.26 13.12 -15.77
C ARG A 448 -6.87 12.02 -16.77
N SER A 449 -7.61 11.88 -17.88
CA SER A 449 -7.31 10.90 -18.94
C SER A 449 -5.96 11.19 -19.60
N THR A 450 -5.70 12.43 -19.99
CA THR A 450 -4.44 12.84 -20.62
C THR A 450 -3.25 12.61 -19.70
N THR A 451 -3.35 13.01 -18.43
CA THR A 451 -2.26 12.80 -17.46
C THR A 451 -2.10 11.32 -17.08
N ALA A 452 -3.17 10.52 -17.13
CA ALA A 452 -3.07 9.08 -16.96
C ALA A 452 -2.31 8.39 -18.11
N LYS A 453 -2.44 8.90 -19.35
CA LYS A 453 -1.61 8.47 -20.48
C LYS A 453 -0.14 8.83 -20.25
N VAL A 454 0.16 10.09 -19.93
CA VAL A 454 1.54 10.54 -19.63
C VAL A 454 2.19 9.76 -18.47
N ILE A 455 1.45 9.48 -17.39
CA ILE A 455 1.94 8.60 -16.30
C ILE A 455 2.15 7.17 -16.81
N GLY A 456 1.33 6.70 -17.76
CA GLY A 456 1.49 5.40 -18.40
C GLY A 456 2.72 5.28 -19.29
N ASP A 457 3.06 6.33 -20.03
CA ASP A 457 4.23 6.37 -20.90
C ASP A 457 5.54 6.38 -20.07
N VAL A 458 5.52 7.02 -18.90
CA VAL A 458 6.67 7.09 -17.97
C VAL A 458 6.80 5.85 -17.06
N VAL A 459 5.70 5.18 -16.71
CA VAL A 459 5.70 4.06 -15.74
C VAL A 459 5.37 2.74 -16.45
N CYS A 460 6.42 1.96 -16.74
CA CYS A 460 6.33 0.67 -17.41
C CYS A 460 5.39 -0.32 -16.68
N GLU A 461 5.48 -0.40 -15.36
CA GLU A 461 4.73 -1.35 -14.53
C GLU A 461 3.22 -1.01 -14.43
N PRO A 462 2.30 -1.84 -14.96
CA PRO A 462 0.87 -1.52 -15.01
C PRO A 462 0.23 -1.29 -13.64
N HIS A 463 0.65 -2.04 -12.62
CA HIS A 463 0.12 -1.90 -11.26
C HIS A 463 0.60 -0.61 -10.56
N LEU A 464 1.85 -0.18 -10.81
CA LEU A 464 2.37 1.08 -10.27
C LEU A 464 1.76 2.27 -11.00
N ARG A 465 1.59 2.17 -12.32
CA ARG A 465 0.87 3.12 -13.17
C ARG A 465 -0.55 3.37 -12.64
N ALA A 466 -1.37 2.33 -12.51
CA ALA A 466 -2.74 2.44 -12.00
C ALA A 466 -2.78 3.10 -10.60
N TYR A 467 -1.87 2.71 -9.72
CA TYR A 467 -1.75 3.28 -8.37
C TYR A 467 -1.38 4.77 -8.35
N LEU A 468 -0.44 5.19 -9.21
CA LEU A 468 -0.01 6.59 -9.30
C LEU A 468 -1.10 7.46 -9.93
N VAL A 469 -1.81 6.96 -10.95
CA VAL A 469 -2.99 7.63 -11.54
C VAL A 469 -4.08 7.81 -10.48
N GLN A 470 -4.41 6.78 -9.69
CA GLN A 470 -5.38 6.86 -8.60
C GLN A 470 -4.97 7.89 -7.52
N ARG A 471 -3.67 8.10 -7.31
CA ARG A 471 -3.14 9.02 -6.28
C ARG A 471 -2.75 10.40 -6.80
N MET A 472 -2.93 10.64 -8.10
CA MET A 472 -2.76 11.95 -8.72
C MET A 472 -3.70 12.98 -8.08
N ARG A 473 -3.22 14.21 -7.97
CA ARG A 473 -3.98 15.36 -7.48
C ARG A 473 -3.99 16.45 -8.54
N LEU A 474 -5.18 16.89 -8.91
CA LEU A 474 -5.37 18.14 -9.63
C LEU A 474 -5.39 19.29 -8.62
N LEU A 475 -4.64 20.35 -8.89
CA LEU A 475 -4.64 21.59 -8.12
C LEU A 475 -4.99 22.74 -9.07
N TYR A 476 -6.18 23.31 -8.93
CA TYR A 476 -6.52 24.54 -9.64
C TYR A 476 -5.81 25.71 -8.97
N THR A 477 -4.89 26.33 -9.69
CA THR A 477 -4.31 27.61 -9.29
C THR A 477 -5.28 28.71 -9.66
N ARG A 478 -5.58 29.61 -8.71
CA ARG A 478 -6.31 30.85 -9.04
C ARG A 478 -5.55 31.58 -10.14
N ASN A 479 -6.28 32.11 -11.12
CA ASN A 479 -5.67 32.98 -12.12
C ASN A 479 -5.09 34.21 -11.40
N PRO A 480 -3.90 34.68 -11.77
CA PRO A 480 -3.31 35.85 -11.14
C PRO A 480 -4.25 37.03 -11.35
N THR A 481 -4.61 37.73 -10.28
CA THR A 481 -5.46 38.93 -10.38
C THR A 481 -4.72 40.02 -11.15
N VAL A 482 -5.44 40.95 -11.79
CA VAL A 482 -4.84 42.11 -12.47
C VAL A 482 -3.89 42.86 -11.51
N GLY A 483 -4.27 42.99 -10.23
CA GLY A 483 -3.40 43.53 -9.19
C GLY A 483 -2.13 42.72 -8.93
N GLN A 484 -2.17 41.39 -8.97
CA GLN A 484 -0.95 40.55 -8.84
C GLN A 484 -0.05 40.61 -10.08
N ILE A 485 -0.61 40.84 -11.27
CA ILE A 485 0.16 41.05 -12.51
C ILE A 485 0.86 42.42 -12.46
N ILE A 486 0.12 43.48 -12.12
CA ILE A 486 0.62 44.86 -12.06
C ILE A 486 1.58 45.07 -10.87
N HIS A 487 1.24 44.56 -9.69
CA HIS A 487 2.01 44.71 -8.46
C HIS A 487 2.94 43.53 -8.17
N SER A 488 3.48 42.86 -9.20
CA SER A 488 4.56 41.90 -9.03
C SER A 488 5.90 42.60 -8.75
N GLN A 489 5.91 43.46 -7.72
CA GLN A 489 7.03 44.32 -7.34
C GLN A 489 8.30 43.52 -7.08
N ARG A 490 8.21 42.30 -6.51
CA ARG A 490 9.37 41.40 -6.33
C ARG A 490 9.97 40.88 -7.64
N THR A 491 9.17 40.69 -8.67
CA THR A 491 9.67 40.28 -9.99
C THR A 491 10.31 41.48 -10.69
N CYS A 492 9.65 42.64 -10.62
CA CYS A 492 10.14 43.88 -11.20
C CYS A 492 11.39 44.43 -10.49
N SER A 493 11.53 44.23 -9.17
CA SER A 493 12.71 44.66 -8.40
C SER A 493 13.94 43.79 -8.64
N ASN A 494 13.74 42.54 -9.07
CA ASN A 494 14.82 41.59 -9.31
C ASN A 494 15.24 41.56 -10.80
N ALA A 495 14.46 42.15 -11.69
CA ALA A 495 14.85 42.37 -13.07
C ALA A 495 15.92 43.48 -13.13
N LYS A 496 17.11 43.15 -13.62
CA LYS A 496 18.24 44.10 -13.74
C LYS A 496 17.92 45.29 -14.66
N GLU A 497 17.03 45.08 -15.62
CA GLU A 497 16.53 46.11 -16.54
C GLU A 497 15.04 45.85 -16.78
N VAL A 498 14.18 46.79 -16.39
CA VAL A 498 12.73 46.72 -16.66
C VAL A 498 12.43 47.57 -17.89
N GLN A 499 12.61 47.00 -19.07
CA GLN A 499 12.10 47.64 -20.28
C GLN A 499 10.58 47.71 -20.22
N CYS A 500 10.03 48.92 -20.38
CA CYS A 500 8.58 49.09 -20.48
C CYS A 500 8.08 48.25 -21.67
N THR A 501 7.00 47.48 -21.50
CA THR A 501 6.30 46.84 -22.63
C THR A 501 5.85 47.85 -23.69
N CYS A 502 5.71 49.12 -23.31
CA CYS A 502 5.46 50.24 -24.20
C CYS A 502 6.64 50.65 -25.11
N ALA A 503 7.86 50.13 -24.89
CA ALA A 503 9.08 50.57 -25.57
C ALA A 503 9.06 50.36 -27.08
N GLY A 504 8.39 49.31 -27.59
CA GLY A 504 8.27 49.03 -29.03
C GLY A 504 7.17 49.80 -29.76
N TYR A 505 6.28 50.53 -29.06
CA TYR A 505 5.10 51.14 -29.68
C TYR A 505 5.26 52.65 -29.93
N ARG A 506 4.70 53.13 -31.05
CA ARG A 506 4.71 54.54 -31.50
C ARG A 506 3.63 55.43 -30.86
N TRP A 507 3.06 55.07 -29.71
CA TRP A 507 2.08 55.93 -29.02
C TRP A 507 2.76 57.14 -28.36
N PRO A 508 2.05 58.28 -28.20
CA PRO A 508 2.57 59.43 -27.48
C PRO A 508 3.03 59.07 -26.06
N ARG A 509 4.27 59.44 -25.72
CA ARG A 509 4.88 59.16 -24.42
C ARG A 509 5.01 60.43 -23.59
N SER A 510 4.70 60.33 -22.30
CA SER A 510 5.01 61.35 -21.30
C SER A 510 5.96 60.76 -20.26
N ARG A 511 7.14 61.36 -20.07
CA ARG A 511 8.19 60.86 -19.17
C ARG A 511 8.61 59.41 -19.48
N GLY A 512 8.85 59.10 -20.75
CA GLY A 512 9.33 57.78 -21.20
C GLY A 512 8.26 56.68 -21.33
N HIS A 513 7.08 56.86 -20.74
CA HIS A 513 5.99 55.87 -20.76
C HIS A 513 4.77 56.34 -21.56
N VAL A 514 4.02 55.39 -22.13
CA VAL A 514 2.77 55.68 -22.86
C VAL A 514 1.66 56.02 -21.87
N LYS A 515 1.01 57.16 -22.05
CA LYS A 515 -0.02 57.67 -21.14
C LYS A 515 -1.39 57.11 -21.51
N CYS A 516 -1.72 55.92 -21.02
CA CYS A 516 -3.05 55.30 -21.16
C CYS A 516 -4.11 56.05 -20.32
N ASN A 517 -4.54 57.22 -20.78
CA ASN A 517 -5.62 57.96 -20.15
C ASN A 517 -6.97 57.34 -20.53
N ARG A 518 -7.61 56.65 -19.57
CA ARG A 518 -8.79 55.82 -19.81
C ARG A 518 -10.03 56.60 -20.30
N GLY A 519 -10.02 57.93 -20.19
CA GLY A 519 -11.08 58.82 -20.69
C GLY A 519 -10.87 59.36 -22.13
N ASN A 520 -9.75 59.10 -22.79
CA ASN A 520 -9.44 59.63 -24.13
C ASN A 520 -9.52 58.59 -25.27
N LEU A 521 -10.27 57.51 -25.09
CA LEU A 521 -10.69 56.63 -26.19
C LEU A 521 -11.83 57.29 -26.98
N VAL A 522 -11.52 58.43 -27.60
CA VAL A 522 -12.34 58.98 -28.68
C VAL A 522 -12.12 58.09 -29.90
N ASP A 523 -13.24 57.71 -30.53
CA ASP A 523 -13.36 56.67 -31.54
C ASP A 523 -12.54 56.97 -32.82
N GLN A 524 -11.24 56.64 -32.81
CA GLN A 524 -10.40 56.62 -34.02
C GLN A 524 -10.79 55.42 -34.90
N ARG A 525 -11.99 55.49 -35.48
CA ARG A 525 -12.36 54.62 -36.60
C ARG A 525 -11.39 54.90 -37.74
N ALA A 526 -10.72 53.84 -38.20
CA ALA A 526 -9.98 53.91 -39.46
C ALA A 526 -10.96 54.30 -40.58
N PRO A 527 -10.54 55.14 -41.54
CA PRO A 527 -11.37 55.48 -42.69
C PRO A 527 -11.71 54.20 -43.48
N PRO A 528 -12.94 54.07 -44.01
CA PRO A 528 -13.32 52.91 -44.80
C PRO A 528 -12.50 52.87 -46.10
N THR A 529 -11.80 51.78 -46.33
CA THR A 529 -11.22 51.48 -47.65
C THR A 529 -12.34 51.07 -48.58
N GLU A 530 -12.83 52.02 -49.38
CA GLU A 530 -13.72 51.73 -50.50
C GLU A 530 -12.98 50.86 -51.54
N GLY A 531 -13.59 49.75 -51.96
CA GLY A 531 -12.90 48.67 -52.67
C GLY A 531 -13.84 47.67 -53.34
N SER A 532 -14.78 48.19 -54.13
CA SER A 532 -15.39 47.59 -55.33
C SER A 532 -15.50 46.06 -55.49
N GLY A 533 -16.75 45.59 -55.66
CA GLY A 533 -17.10 44.34 -56.36
C GLY A 533 -17.11 43.08 -55.48
N GLY A 534 -18.07 42.16 -55.61
CA GLY A 534 -19.14 42.04 -56.59
C GLY A 534 -19.30 40.57 -56.97
N GLY A 535 -20.31 39.89 -56.44
CA GLY A 535 -20.48 38.45 -56.66
C GLY A 535 -21.57 37.83 -55.78
N LYS A 536 -22.83 37.90 -56.22
CA LYS A 536 -23.91 37.06 -55.67
C LYS A 536 -23.77 35.65 -56.25
N GLY A 537 -23.92 34.64 -55.40
CA GLY A 537 -23.89 33.24 -55.85
C GLY A 537 -24.16 32.25 -54.72
N GLN A 538 -25.43 32.10 -54.32
CA GLN A 538 -25.90 30.79 -53.86
C GLN A 538 -25.99 29.87 -55.08
N PRO A 539 -25.84 28.55 -54.90
CA PRO A 539 -27.05 27.77 -54.73
C PRO A 539 -27.00 26.78 -53.55
N GLU A 540 -28.19 26.37 -53.12
CA GLU A 540 -28.37 25.19 -52.29
C GLU A 540 -28.10 23.92 -53.12
N GLY A 541 -27.52 22.89 -52.50
CA GLY A 541 -27.31 21.58 -53.12
C GLY A 541 -27.10 20.52 -52.03
N LYS A 542 -27.97 19.51 -52.02
CA LYS A 542 -27.84 18.30 -51.17
C LYS A 542 -26.87 17.30 -51.83
N GLU A 543 -26.74 16.12 -51.20
CA GLU A 543 -26.09 14.91 -51.75
C GLU A 543 -24.55 14.93 -51.73
N LEU A 544 -23.80 13.83 -51.58
CA LEU A 544 -24.03 12.49 -51.01
C LEU A 544 -22.63 11.83 -50.79
N TYR A 545 -22.53 10.75 -49.98
CA TYR A 545 -21.46 9.72 -49.97
C TYR A 545 -20.03 9.99 -49.45
N ASP A 546 -19.61 9.07 -48.57
CA ASP A 546 -18.35 8.32 -48.45
C ASP A 546 -16.95 8.95 -48.64
N GLY A 547 -16.29 9.09 -47.49
CA GLY A 547 -14.94 8.58 -47.16
C GLY A 547 -13.87 8.33 -48.24
N ALA A 548 -12.78 9.10 -48.16
CA ALA A 548 -11.43 8.67 -48.54
C ALA A 548 -10.35 9.33 -47.66
N LYS A 549 -9.10 8.83 -47.76
CA LYS A 549 -7.95 9.21 -46.92
C LYS A 549 -7.08 10.27 -47.60
N SER A 550 -6.69 11.30 -46.86
CA SER A 550 -5.38 11.97 -46.91
C SER A 550 -5.19 12.70 -45.56
N SER A 551 -4.07 12.66 -44.84
CA SER A 551 -2.65 12.79 -45.20
C SER A 551 -2.26 14.20 -45.66
N GLU A 552 -2.44 15.20 -44.80
CA GLU A 552 -1.79 16.49 -45.00
C GLU A 552 -1.36 17.20 -43.70
N GLU A 553 -0.37 18.06 -43.88
CA GLU A 553 0.56 18.64 -42.92
C GLU A 553 -0.06 19.26 -41.66
N ARG A 554 0.37 18.81 -40.47
CA ARG A 554 0.23 19.59 -39.24
C ARG A 554 1.53 20.32 -38.93
N ARG A 555 1.65 21.57 -39.41
CA ARG A 555 2.72 22.49 -39.02
C ARG A 555 2.80 22.59 -37.49
N PHE A 556 3.99 22.35 -36.96
CA PHE A 556 4.29 22.55 -35.55
C PHE A 556 4.31 24.04 -35.23
N TYR A 557 3.43 24.49 -34.33
CA TYR A 557 3.72 25.68 -33.52
C TYR A 557 4.59 25.24 -32.34
N SER A 558 5.90 25.28 -32.53
CA SER A 558 6.86 25.30 -31.42
C SER A 558 6.72 26.64 -30.70
N ALA A 559 6.06 26.63 -29.54
CA ALA A 559 6.16 27.71 -28.58
C ALA A 559 7.21 27.32 -27.55
N ASP A 560 8.44 27.81 -27.74
CA ASP A 560 9.55 27.58 -26.82
C ASP A 560 9.26 28.24 -25.46
N PHE A 561 8.83 27.42 -24.50
CA PHE A 561 8.89 27.80 -23.10
C PHE A 561 10.31 27.54 -22.59
N PRO A 562 10.99 28.53 -21.98
CA PRO A 562 12.29 28.29 -21.38
C PRO A 562 12.13 27.29 -20.24
N VAL A 563 12.70 26.10 -20.44
CA VAL A 563 12.86 25.10 -19.38
C VAL A 563 14.04 25.55 -18.53
N ASP A 564 13.77 26.02 -17.32
CA ASP A 564 14.80 26.29 -16.32
C ASP A 564 15.56 24.98 -16.01
N ASN A 565 16.72 24.83 -16.66
CA ASN A 565 17.52 23.62 -16.65
C ASN A 565 18.37 23.56 -15.38
N GLU A 566 17.72 23.30 -14.23
CA GLU A 566 18.43 23.01 -12.97
C GLU A 566 19.25 21.73 -13.11
N SER A 567 20.53 21.95 -13.43
CA SER A 567 21.57 20.97 -13.67
C SER A 567 21.74 20.00 -12.50
N SER A 568 21.03 18.88 -12.53
CA SER A 568 21.31 17.76 -11.63
C SER A 568 22.48 16.94 -12.14
N THR A 569 23.69 17.44 -11.92
CA THR A 569 24.96 16.77 -12.24
C THR A 569 25.07 15.43 -11.53
N ILE A 570 24.80 14.34 -12.24
CA ILE A 570 25.04 12.98 -11.77
C ILE A 570 26.55 12.76 -11.75
N ARG A 571 27.12 12.65 -10.54
CA ARG A 571 28.43 12.02 -10.35
C ARG A 571 28.20 10.57 -9.97
N THR A 572 28.80 9.68 -10.75
CA THR A 572 29.06 8.26 -10.45
C THR A 572 29.91 8.11 -9.21
#